data_AF-A0A355B7R7-F1
#
_entry.id   AF-A0A355B7R7-F1
#
_cell.length_a   1.000
_cell.length_b   1.000
_cell.length_c   1.000
_cell.angle_alpha   90.00
_cell.angle_beta   90.00
_cell.angle_gamma   90.00
#
_symmetry.space_group_name_H-M   'P 1'
#
loop_
_entity.id
_entity.type
_entity.pdbx_description
1 polymer ?
#
loop_
_entity_poly.entity_id
_entity_poly.type
_entity_poly.pdbx_seq_one_letter_code
_entity_poly.pdbx_strand_id
1 'polypeptide(L)' 'AKTRAMIGVLGNLEVTGKTLLVSDADHPHFLMAVKNVPKAKPLRAEGINVYDIMAHEHLLCTKGALEAIVQRLAG' A
#
# COMPACT_ATOMS: atom_id res chain seq x y z
N ALA A 1 13.07 5.11 9.77
CA ALA A 1 11.82 5.43 9.05
C ALA A 1 11.92 6.85 8.47
N LYS A 2 11.90 7.01 7.13
CA LYS A 2 11.93 8.32 6.48
C LYS A 2 10.58 8.59 5.81
N THR A 3 9.57 9.03 6.57
CA THR A 3 8.23 9.42 6.07
C THR A 3 8.33 10.45 4.95
N ARG A 4 9.31 11.36 5.03
CA ARG A 4 9.59 12.37 4.00
C ARG A 4 9.96 11.77 2.64
N ALA A 5 10.69 10.65 2.64
CA ALA A 5 11.02 9.96 1.40
C ALA A 5 9.77 9.32 0.77
N MET A 6 8.86 8.78 1.59
CA MET A 6 7.60 8.21 1.12
C MET A 6 6.67 9.28 0.52
N ILE A 7 6.61 10.47 1.14
CA ILE A 7 5.87 11.62 0.59
C ILE A 7 6.44 12.03 -0.77
N GLY A 8 7.76 12.06 -0.92
CA GLY A 8 8.42 12.34 -2.20
C GLY A 8 8.09 11.30 -3.27
N VAL A 9 8.10 10.00 -2.92
CA VAL A 9 7.73 8.92 -3.85
C VAL A 9 6.25 9.03 -4.27
N LEU A 10 5.35 9.26 -3.33
CA LEU A 10 3.92 9.45 -3.62
C LEU A 10 3.67 10.69 -4.48
N GLY A 11 4.41 11.77 -4.23
CA GLY A 11 4.37 12.99 -5.06
C GLY A 11 4.87 12.75 -6.48
N ASN A 12 5.97 12.01 -6.65
CA ASN A 12 6.52 11.66 -7.97
C ASN A 12 5.59 10.75 -8.78
N LEU A 13 4.76 9.95 -8.10
CA LEU A 13 3.76 9.08 -8.71
C LEU A 13 2.42 9.80 -8.93
N GLU A 14 2.36 11.11 -8.65
CA GLU A 14 1.16 11.97 -8.77
C GLU A 14 -0.07 11.43 -8.00
N VAL A 15 0.18 10.65 -6.95
CA VAL A 15 -0.86 10.00 -6.16
C VAL A 15 -1.46 11.04 -5.20
N THR A 16 -2.55 11.66 -5.62
CA THR A 16 -3.17 12.79 -4.92
C THR A 16 -4.49 12.36 -4.30
N GLY A 17 -4.43 11.51 -3.28
CA GLY A 17 -5.66 10.92 -2.74
C GLY A 17 -5.47 9.93 -1.61
N LYS A 18 -6.58 9.29 -1.22
CA LYS A 18 -6.52 8.14 -0.31
C LYS A 18 -5.84 6.98 -1.03
N THR A 19 -4.69 6.56 -0.53
CA THR A 19 -3.87 5.53 -1.17
C THR A 19 -3.77 4.31 -0.27
N LEU A 20 -4.16 3.15 -0.81
CA LEU A 20 -3.93 1.86 -0.17
C LEU A 20 -2.59 1.32 -0.65
N LEU A 21 -1.64 1.13 0.27
CA LEU A 21 -0.35 0.53 -0.03
C LEU A 21 -0.31 -0.90 0.44
N VAL A 22 -0.12 -1.84 -0.49
CA VAL A 22 -0.11 -3.27 -0.22
C VAL A 22 1.29 -3.86 -0.39
N SER A 23 1.75 -4.55 0.65
CA SER A 23 3.03 -5.27 0.68
C SER A 23 2.82 -6.76 0.96
N ASP A 24 3.67 -7.60 0.37
CA ASP A 24 3.73 -9.06 0.56
C ASP A 24 4.52 -9.44 1.81
N ALA A 25 5.67 -8.78 2.01
CA ALA A 25 6.59 -9.08 3.09
C ALA A 25 6.53 -8.04 4.20
N ASP A 26 6.88 -8.47 5.41
CA ASP A 26 6.95 -7.62 6.58
C ASP A 26 8.16 -6.69 6.46
N HIS A 27 7.93 -5.53 5.85
CA HIS A 27 8.90 -4.45 5.75
C HIS A 27 8.62 -3.42 6.86
N PRO A 28 9.10 -3.64 8.11
CA PRO A 28 8.73 -2.81 9.26
C PRO A 28 9.06 -1.34 9.06
N HIS A 29 10.17 -1.03 8.38
CA HIS A 29 10.54 0.35 8.07
C HIS A 29 9.63 1.02 7.05
N PHE A 30 9.10 0.26 6.08
CA PHE A 30 8.14 0.75 5.08
C PHE A 30 6.77 0.94 5.74
N LEU A 31 6.28 -0.07 6.47
CA LEU A 31 5.01 0.01 7.21
C LEU A 31 5.00 1.19 8.19
N MET A 32 6.09 1.40 8.94
CA MET A 32 6.25 2.56 9.83
C MET A 32 6.29 3.89 9.08
N ALA A 33 6.93 3.94 7.90
CA ALA A 33 6.98 5.17 7.11
C ALA A 33 5.60 5.52 6.57
N VAL A 34 4.88 4.55 5.98
CA VAL A 34 3.57 4.72 5.36
C VAL A 34 2.49 5.03 6.40
N LYS A 35 2.52 4.39 7.58
CA LYS A 35 1.55 4.65 8.66
C LYS A 35 1.54 6.10 9.13
N ASN A 36 2.67 6.80 8.98
CA ASN A 36 2.81 8.22 9.33
C ASN A 36 2.52 9.16 8.16
N VAL A 37 2.20 8.66 6.96
CA VAL A 37 1.84 9.49 5.81
C VAL A 37 0.34 9.80 5.84
N PRO A 38 -0.07 11.09 5.79
CA PRO A 38 -1.48 11.46 5.70
C PRO A 38 -2.12 10.85 4.45
N LYS A 39 -3.33 10.30 4.59
CA LYS A 39 -4.12 9.68 3.50
C LYS A 39 -3.52 8.38 2.91
N ALA A 40 -2.47 7.82 3.49
CA ALA A 40 -1.93 6.52 3.09
C ALA A 40 -2.27 5.46 4.13
N LYS A 41 -2.74 4.28 3.69
CA LYS A 41 -3.01 3.14 4.55
C LYS A 41 -2.09 1.98 4.17
N PRO A 42 -1.19 1.53 5.07
CA PRO A 42 -0.43 0.31 4.82
C PRO A 42 -1.29 -0.92 5.10
N LEU A 43 -1.19 -1.91 4.22
CA LEU A 43 -1.88 -3.20 4.34
C LEU A 43 -0.94 -4.33 3.88
N ARG A 44 -1.13 -5.51 4.46
CA ARG A 44 -0.52 -6.75 3.94
C ARG A 44 -1.44 -7.36 2.90
N ALA A 45 -0.86 -8.07 1.93
CA ALA A 45 -1.60 -8.76 0.87
C ALA A 45 -2.68 -9.71 1.44
N GLU A 46 -2.38 -10.38 2.55
CA GLU A 46 -3.29 -11.27 3.28
C GLU A 46 -4.54 -10.57 3.84
N GLY A 47 -4.42 -9.29 4.20
CA GLY A 47 -5.47 -8.51 4.86
C GLY A 47 -6.35 -7.71 3.90
N ILE A 48 -6.19 -7.92 2.58
CA ILE A 48 -6.94 -7.16 1.58
C ILE A 48 -8.43 -7.46 1.63
N ASN A 49 -9.22 -6.39 1.74
CA ASN A 49 -10.68 -6.45 1.79
C ASN A 49 -11.29 -5.57 0.71
N VAL A 50 -12.49 -5.94 0.25
CA VAL A 50 -13.25 -5.18 -0.76
C VAL A 50 -13.50 -3.74 -0.29
N TYR A 51 -13.84 -3.57 1.00
CA TYR A 51 -14.05 -2.24 1.59
C TYR A 51 -12.82 -1.33 1.47
N ASP A 52 -11.62 -1.89 1.67
CA ASP A 52 -10.40 -1.11 1.56
C ASP A 52 -10.17 -0.69 0.10
N ILE A 53 -10.44 -1.55 -0.87
CA ILE A 53 -10.32 -1.21 -2.29
C ILE A 53 -11.31 -0.11 -2.66
N MET A 54 -12.56 -0.19 -2.19
CA MET A 54 -13.59 0.82 -2.49
C MET A 54 -13.37 2.16 -1.77
N ALA A 55 -12.72 2.15 -0.61
CA ALA A 55 -12.51 3.35 0.20
C ALA A 55 -11.27 4.17 -0.20
N HIS A 56 -10.40 3.63 -1.06
CA HIS A 56 -9.17 4.28 -1.52
C HIS A 56 -9.25 4.54 -3.03
N GLU A 57 -8.78 5.71 -3.44
CA GLU A 57 -8.78 6.14 -4.85
C GLU A 57 -7.62 5.52 -5.61
N HIS A 58 -6.53 5.25 -4.90
CA HIS A 58 -5.31 4.72 -5.48
C HIS A 58 -4.87 3.44 -4.77
N LEU A 59 -4.49 2.43 -5.56
CA LEU A 59 -3.91 1.19 -5.08
C LEU A 59 -2.45 1.13 -5.51
N LEU A 60 -1.53 1.15 -4.54
CA LEU A 60 -0.11 0.93 -4.76
C LEU A 60 0.26 -0.43 -4.19
N CYS A 61 0.74 -1.35 -5.01
CA CYS A 61 1.13 -2.68 -4.55
C CYS A 61 2.53 -3.02 -5.03
N THR A 62 3.29 -3.70 -4.17
CA THR A 62 4.54 -4.33 -4.59
C THR A 62 4.26 -5.48 -5.55
N LYS A 63 5.23 -5.85 -6.38
CA LYS A 63 5.06 -6.96 -7.35
C LYS A 63 4.69 -8.27 -6.65
N GLY A 64 5.38 -8.61 -5.56
CA GLY A 64 5.06 -9.80 -4.79
C GLY A 64 3.69 -9.73 -4.09
N ALA A 65 3.24 -8.53 -3.67
CA ALA A 65 1.90 -8.37 -3.11
C ALA A 65 0.82 -8.67 -4.16
N LEU A 66 1.02 -8.23 -5.40
CA LEU A 66 0.11 -8.53 -6.49
C LEU A 66 0.05 -10.03 -6.78
N GLU A 67 1.21 -10.70 -6.87
CA GLU A 67 1.29 -12.15 -7.08
C GLU A 67 0.54 -12.92 -5.97
N ALA A 68 0.75 -12.54 -4.70
CA ALA A 68 0.05 -13.14 -3.57
C ALA A 68 -1.48 -12.93 -3.61
N ILE A 69 -1.94 -11.75 -4.01
CA ILE A 69 -3.37 -11.45 -4.18
C ILE A 69 -3.97 -12.31 -5.31
N VAL A 70 -3.31 -12.36 -6.47
CA VAL A 70 -3.77 -13.14 -7.62
C VAL A 70 -3.83 -14.62 -7.28
N GLN A 71 -2.79 -15.16 -6.64
CA GLN A 71 -2.76 -16.57 -6.23
C GLN A 71 -3.90 -16.91 -5.26
N ARG A 72 -4.27 -15.99 -4.37
CA ARG A 72 -5.38 -16.16 -3.42
C ARG A 72 -6.76 -16.07 -4.08
N LEU A 73 -6.91 -15.28 -5.14
CA LEU A 73 -8.20 -15.09 -5.84
C LEU A 73 -8.41 -16.06 -6.99
N ALA A 74 -7.35 -16.64 -7.54
CA ALA A 74 -7.41 -17.61 -8.63
C ALA A 74 -7.51 -19.07 -8.15
N GLY A 75 -7.35 -19.31 -6.85
CA GLY A 75 -7.60 -20.61 -6.18
C GLY A 75 -8.99 -20.65 -5.57
#